data_AF-A0A015KB72-F1
#
_entry.id   AF-A0A015KB72-F1
#
_cell.length_a   1.000
_cell.length_b   1.000
_cell.length_c   1.000
_cell.angle_alpha   90.00
_cell.angle_beta   90.00
_cell.angle_gamma   90.00
#
_symmetry.space_group_name_H-M   'P 1'
#
loop_
_entity.id
_entity.type
_entity.pdbx_description
1 polymer ?
#
loop_
_entity_poly.entity_id
_entity_poly.type
_entity_poly.pdbx_seq_one_letter_code
_entity_poly.pdbx_strand_id
1 'polypeptide(L)'
;MARMTKVLYQEGNFPKLNAADFVKLIENHDPNLQGFFDTLYNAMNPKGKNKRTQECLKQKIMLLCYQMAGLRNKQVSGAKTAVGLFFVKSGASAHCVNTAANMGLCAIYQTAFNKLGKIEEIII
;
A
#
# COMPACT_ATOMS: atom_id res chain seq x y z
N MET A 1 10.87 -5.80 3.77
CA MET A 1 9.97 -4.63 3.61
C MET A 1 9.02 -4.75 2.41
N ALA A 2 9.51 -4.96 1.18
CA ALA A 2 8.66 -5.09 -0.02
C ALA A 2 7.59 -6.21 0.08
N ARG A 3 7.93 -7.34 0.69
CA ARG A 3 7.00 -8.46 0.98
C ARG A 3 5.84 -8.05 1.90
N MET A 4 6.13 -7.47 3.06
CA MET A 4 5.11 -7.00 4.01
C MET A 4 4.16 -5.98 3.38
N THR A 5 4.69 -4.99 2.65
CA THR A 5 3.82 -3.99 2.00
C THR A 5 2.94 -4.57 0.89
N LYS A 6 3.35 -5.69 0.26
CA LYS A 6 2.51 -6.44 -0.69
C LYS A 6 1.37 -7.16 0.03
N VAL A 7 1.64 -7.85 1.14
CA VAL A 7 0.61 -8.50 1.97
C VAL A 7 -0.44 -7.49 2.42
N LEU A 8 0.00 -6.37 3.00
CA LEU A 8 -0.90 -5.31 3.48
C LEU A 8 -1.65 -4.57 2.36
N TYR A 9 -1.15 -4.62 1.13
CA TYR A 9 -1.90 -4.12 -0.03
C TYR A 9 -3.06 -5.05 -0.42
N GLN A 10 -2.90 -6.37 -0.24
CA GLN A 10 -3.87 -7.38 -0.68
C GLN A 10 -5.00 -7.60 0.34
N GLU A 11 -4.79 -7.31 1.62
CA GLU A 11 -5.76 -7.51 2.70
C GLU A 11 -6.98 -6.57 2.71
N GLY A 12 -6.99 -5.51 1.89
CA GLY A 12 -8.11 -4.56 1.87
C GLY A 12 -8.19 -3.65 3.11
N ASN A 13 -9.23 -2.81 3.16
CA ASN A 13 -9.27 -1.54 3.91
C ASN A 13 -9.30 -1.62 5.46
N PHE A 14 -9.37 -2.81 6.08
CA PHE A 14 -9.54 -2.91 7.53
C PHE A 14 -8.24 -3.30 8.24
N PRO A 15 -7.54 -2.35 8.89
CA PRO A 15 -6.32 -2.66 9.63
C PRO A 15 -6.64 -3.51 10.86
N LYS A 16 -5.87 -4.59 11.06
CA LYS A 16 -5.83 -5.32 12.34
C LYS A 16 -5.34 -4.39 13.44
N LEU A 17 -6.07 -4.35 14.56
CA LEU A 17 -5.79 -3.49 15.71
C LEU A 17 -4.99 -4.20 16.82
N ASN A 18 -4.92 -5.53 16.77
CA ASN A 18 -4.16 -6.36 17.70
C ASN A 18 -2.86 -6.87 17.03
N ALA A 19 -1.75 -6.82 17.76
CA ALA A 19 -0.46 -7.30 17.31
C ALA A 19 -0.44 -8.79 16.98
N ALA A 20 -1.12 -9.63 17.77
CA ALA A 20 -1.16 -11.06 17.51
C ALA A 20 -1.84 -11.38 16.18
N ASP A 21 -2.95 -10.70 15.89
CA ASP A 21 -3.70 -10.88 14.64
C ASP A 21 -2.93 -10.29 13.45
N PHE A 22 -2.21 -9.18 13.66
CA PHE A 22 -1.33 -8.61 12.66
C PHE A 22 -0.18 -9.56 12.30
N VAL A 23 0.49 -10.15 13.29
CA VAL A 23 1.58 -11.12 13.08
C VAL A 23 1.06 -12.34 12.33
N LYS A 24 -0.03 -12.95 12.81
CA LYS A 24 -0.66 -14.08 12.12
C LYS A 24 -1.00 -13.75 10.68
N LEU A 25 -1.54 -12.56 10.45
CA LEU A 25 -1.88 -12.13 9.10
C LEU A 25 -0.66 -12.11 8.17
N ILE A 26 0.41 -11.42 8.58
CA ILE A 26 1.58 -11.26 7.71
C ILE A 26 2.33 -12.58 7.50
N GLU A 27 2.41 -13.42 8.52
CA GLU A 27 3.14 -14.71 8.46
C GLU A 27 2.35 -15.78 7.71
N ASN A 28 1.01 -15.83 7.85
CA ASN A 28 0.17 -16.76 7.09
C ASN A 28 0.19 -16.45 5.60
N HIS A 29 0.19 -15.16 5.24
CA HIS A 29 0.20 -14.76 3.83
C HIS A 29 1.60 -14.93 3.21
N ASP A 30 2.66 -14.77 4.00
CA ASP A 30 4.03 -14.96 3.54
C ASP A 30 4.92 -15.54 4.66
N PRO A 31 5.22 -16.85 4.60
CA PRO A 31 6.07 -17.51 5.60
C PRO A 31 7.47 -16.90 5.74
N ASN A 32 7.97 -16.17 4.72
CA ASN A 32 9.26 -15.48 4.80
C ASN A 32 9.21 -14.22 5.67
N LEU A 33 8.03 -13.83 6.14
CA LEU A 33 7.85 -12.76 7.13
C LEU A 33 7.87 -13.30 8.57
N GLN A 34 8.05 -14.61 8.77
CA GLN A 34 8.15 -15.19 10.11
C GLN A 34 9.27 -14.51 10.92
N GLY A 35 8.93 -14.03 12.12
CA GLY A 35 9.87 -13.33 13.00
C GLY A 35 10.23 -11.90 12.57
N PHE A 36 9.68 -11.40 11.46
CA PHE A 36 9.88 -10.01 11.02
C PHE A 36 9.38 -9.02 12.08
N PHE A 37 8.18 -9.25 12.61
CA PHE A 37 7.60 -8.38 13.63
C PHE A 37 8.42 -8.39 14.91
N ASP A 38 8.87 -9.57 15.36
CA ASP A 38 9.71 -9.72 16.55
C ASP A 38 11.06 -9.02 16.38
N THR A 39 11.62 -9.06 15.18
CA THR A 39 12.86 -8.31 14.85
C THR A 39 12.66 -6.81 15.06
N LEU A 40 11.56 -6.24 14.55
CA LEU A 40 11.23 -4.83 14.76
C LEU A 40 10.95 -4.52 16.23
N TYR A 41 10.24 -5.42 16.91
CA TYR A 41 9.91 -5.26 18.33
C TYR A 41 11.16 -5.25 19.20
N ASN A 42 12.10 -6.17 18.97
CA ASN A 42 13.38 -6.22 19.66
C ASN A 42 14.25 -4.99 19.37
N ALA A 43 14.24 -4.48 18.14
CA ALA A 43 14.96 -3.25 17.78
C ALA A 43 14.45 -2.01 18.55
N MET A 44 13.18 -2.00 18.97
CA MET A 44 12.62 -0.92 19.81
C MET A 44 13.03 -1.02 21.30
N ASN A 45 13.92 -1.96 21.64
CA ASN A 45 14.43 -2.24 22.98
C ASN A 45 13.30 -2.36 24.03
N PRO A 46 12.51 -3.45 24.01
CA PRO A 46 11.37 -3.62 24.90
C PRO A 46 11.77 -4.03 26.32
N LYS A 47 13.02 -4.45 26.52
CA LYS A 47 13.55 -4.94 27.80
C LYS A 47 13.51 -3.84 28.87
N GLY A 48 13.11 -4.19 30.08
CA GLY A 48 12.99 -3.27 31.21
C GLY A 48 11.81 -2.29 31.15
N LYS A 49 11.01 -2.31 30.07
CA LYS A 49 9.82 -1.47 29.93
C LYS A 49 8.61 -2.13 30.59
N ASN A 50 7.72 -1.32 31.15
CA ASN A 50 6.46 -1.81 31.72
C ASN A 50 5.50 -2.34 30.62
N LYS A 51 4.48 -3.11 31.04
CA LYS A 51 3.51 -3.74 30.13
C LYS A 51 2.81 -2.74 29.20
N ARG A 52 2.39 -1.58 29.72
CA ARG A 52 1.72 -0.55 28.92
C ARG A 52 2.62 -0.03 27.80
N THR A 53 3.88 0.25 28.12
CA THR A 53 4.86 0.72 27.13
C THR A 53 5.15 -0.37 26.11
N GLN A 54 5.26 -1.63 26.53
CA GLN A 54 5.46 -2.77 25.63
C GLN A 54 4.32 -2.91 24.62
N GLU A 55 3.06 -2.79 25.04
CA GLU A 55 1.91 -2.81 24.12
C GLU A 55 1.89 -1.60 23.19
N CYS A 56 2.22 -0.41 23.70
CA CYS A 56 2.36 0.79 22.87
C CYS A 56 3.43 0.62 21.77
N LEU A 57 4.55 -0.04 22.07
CA LEU A 57 5.59 -0.33 21.07
C LEU A 57 5.07 -1.24 19.95
N LYS A 58 4.30 -2.28 20.29
CA LYS A 58 3.69 -3.16 19.29
C LYS A 58 2.76 -2.37 18.36
N GLN A 59 1.90 -1.52 18.93
CA GLN A 59 1.00 -0.66 18.14
C GLN A 59 1.76 0.31 17.23
N LYS A 60 2.86 0.91 17.71
CA LYS A 60 3.72 1.79 16.89
C LYS A 60 4.33 1.04 15.71
N ILE A 61 4.80 -0.18 15.92
CA ILE A 61 5.36 -1.02 14.84
C ILE A 61 4.29 -1.34 13.80
N MET A 62 3.09 -1.71 14.24
CA MET A 62 1.95 -1.95 13.35
C MET A 62 1.62 -0.70 12.53
N LEU A 63 1.52 0.46 13.18
CA LEU A 63 1.28 1.75 12.52
C LEU A 63 2.33 2.04 11.45
N LEU A 64 3.62 1.85 11.77
CA LEU A 64 4.72 2.03 10.82
C LEU A 64 4.58 1.08 9.61
N CYS A 65 4.19 -0.17 9.84
CA CYS A 65 3.96 -1.13 8.75
C CYS A 65 2.82 -0.68 7.82
N TYR A 66 1.70 -0.26 8.38
CA TYR A 66 0.58 0.29 7.59
C TYR A 66 0.96 1.57 6.85
N GLN A 67 1.71 2.47 7.48
CA GLN A 67 2.20 3.69 6.84
C GLN A 67 3.11 3.38 5.65
N MET A 68 4.07 2.46 5.82
CA MET A 68 4.95 2.04 4.72
C MET A 68 4.15 1.40 3.57
N ALA A 69 3.16 0.57 3.88
CA ALA A 69 2.28 -0.01 2.87
C ALA A 69 1.46 1.08 2.16
N GLY A 70 0.83 1.98 2.90
CA GLY A 70 0.07 3.11 2.35
C GLY A 70 0.90 4.01 1.43
N LEU A 71 2.12 4.36 1.84
CA LEU A 71 3.05 5.15 1.04
C LEU A 71 3.41 4.45 -0.28
N ARG A 72 3.77 3.17 -0.21
CA ARG A 72 4.04 2.36 -1.41
C ARG A 72 2.81 2.29 -2.33
N ASN A 73 1.63 2.06 -1.77
CA ASN A 73 0.38 1.96 -2.53
C ASN A 73 0.03 3.29 -3.20
N LYS A 74 0.29 4.42 -2.54
CA LYS A 74 0.13 5.75 -3.11
C LYS A 74 1.11 5.98 -4.27
N GLN A 75 2.37 5.58 -4.13
CA GLN A 75 3.36 5.70 -5.22
C GLN A 75 2.98 4.82 -6.43
N VAL A 76 2.61 3.56 -6.20
CA VAL A 76 2.21 2.64 -7.27
C VAL A 76 0.95 3.13 -7.99
N SER A 77 -0.09 3.55 -7.24
CA SER A 77 -1.31 4.08 -7.84
C SER A 77 -1.10 5.41 -8.56
N GLY A 78 -0.20 6.27 -8.04
CA GLY A 78 0.25 7.49 -8.70
C GLY A 78 0.93 7.21 -10.04
N ALA A 79 1.87 6.27 -10.09
CA ALA A 79 2.56 5.87 -11.32
C ALA A 79 1.57 5.34 -12.37
N LYS A 80 0.66 4.43 -11.97
CA LYS A 80 -0.40 3.91 -12.86
C LYS A 80 -1.29 5.03 -13.40
N THR A 81 -1.60 6.01 -12.56
CA THR A 81 -2.40 7.18 -12.96
C THR A 81 -1.64 8.02 -14.01
N ALA A 82 -0.36 8.28 -13.81
CA ALA A 82 0.46 9.05 -14.75
C ALA A 82 0.56 8.36 -16.13
N VAL A 83 0.80 7.05 -16.16
CA VAL A 83 0.82 6.27 -17.41
C VAL A 83 -0.55 6.28 -18.08
N GLY A 84 -1.64 6.14 -17.32
CA GLY A 84 -3.00 6.21 -17.85
C GLY A 84 -3.32 7.57 -18.48
N LEU A 85 -2.96 8.66 -17.80
CA LEU A 85 -3.09 10.02 -18.32
C LEU A 85 -2.28 10.22 -19.60
N PHE A 86 -1.06 9.71 -19.66
CA PHE A 86 -0.22 9.76 -20.85
C PHE A 86 -0.88 9.07 -22.05
N PHE A 87 -1.44 7.87 -21.87
CA PHE A 87 -2.15 7.18 -22.96
C PHE A 87 -3.38 7.95 -23.44
N VAL A 88 -4.20 8.46 -22.51
CA VAL A 88 -5.38 9.26 -22.87
C VAL A 88 -4.97 10.52 -23.64
N LYS A 89 -3.97 11.26 -23.16
CA LYS A 89 -3.45 12.46 -23.87
C LYS A 89 -2.86 12.14 -25.24
N SER A 90 -2.28 10.95 -25.40
CA SER A 90 -1.71 10.50 -26.67
C SER A 90 -2.77 10.01 -27.68
N GLY A 91 -4.06 10.08 -27.33
CA GLY A 91 -5.15 9.63 -28.20
C GLY A 91 -5.32 8.11 -28.25
N ALA A 92 -4.76 7.37 -27.28
CA ALA A 92 -4.96 5.93 -27.23
C ALA A 92 -6.44 5.58 -27.01
N SER A 93 -6.93 4.55 -27.71
CA SER A 93 -8.32 4.11 -27.58
C SER A 93 -8.63 3.59 -26.18
N ALA A 94 -9.88 3.73 -25.74
CA ALA A 94 -10.34 3.21 -24.45
C ALA A 94 -10.04 1.71 -24.29
N HIS A 95 -10.14 0.94 -25.38
CA HIS A 95 -9.81 -0.49 -25.39
C HIS A 95 -8.32 -0.75 -25.12
N CYS A 96 -7.42 0.01 -25.75
CA CYS A 96 -5.98 -0.08 -25.52
C CYS A 96 -5.63 0.24 -24.06
N VAL A 97 -6.16 1.36 -23.53
CA VAL A 97 -5.91 1.77 -22.14
C VAL A 97 -6.45 0.76 -21.15
N ASN A 98 -7.67 0.26 -21.34
CA ASN A 98 -8.25 -0.75 -20.46
C ASN A 98 -7.50 -2.08 -20.52
N THR A 99 -6.97 -2.46 -21.69
CA THR A 99 -6.11 -3.64 -21.83
C THR A 99 -4.83 -3.49 -21.01
N ALA A 100 -4.13 -2.36 -21.13
CA ALA A 100 -2.94 -2.09 -20.33
C ALA A 100 -3.25 -1.99 -18.82
N ALA A 101 -4.41 -1.45 -18.45
CA ALA A 101 -4.87 -1.40 -17.06
C ALA A 101 -5.14 -2.81 -16.49
N ASN A 102 -5.73 -3.70 -17.28
CA ASN A 102 -5.95 -5.11 -16.91
C ASN A 102 -4.62 -5.87 -16.75
N MET A 103 -3.58 -5.49 -17.48
CA MET A 103 -2.20 -5.97 -17.26
C MET A 103 -1.53 -5.33 -16.03
N GLY A 104 -2.20 -4.39 -15.36
CA GLY A 104 -1.71 -3.70 -14.18
C GLY A 104 -0.74 -2.55 -14.47
N LEU A 105 -0.59 -2.12 -15.73
CA LEU A 105 0.39 -1.12 -16.16
C LEU A 105 -0.07 0.33 -15.92
N CYS A 106 -1.37 0.57 -15.98
CA CYS A 106 -1.93 1.92 -15.83
C CYS A 106 -3.30 1.91 -15.11
N ALA A 107 -3.88 3.10 -14.94
CA ALA A 107 -5.25 3.27 -14.50
C ALA A 107 -6.22 3.03 -15.68
N ILE A 108 -7.44 2.57 -15.38
CA ILE A 108 -8.50 2.38 -16.39
C ILE A 108 -8.85 3.70 -17.08
N TYR A 109 -9.30 3.61 -18.34
CA TYR A 109 -9.54 4.76 -19.21
C TYR A 109 -10.41 5.81 -18.54
N GLN A 110 -11.56 5.41 -17.98
CA GLN A 110 -12.52 6.34 -17.37
C GLN A 110 -11.89 7.14 -16.21
N THR A 111 -11.08 6.49 -15.36
CA THR A 111 -10.42 7.15 -14.24
C THR A 111 -9.37 8.16 -14.72
N ALA A 112 -8.59 7.79 -15.75
CA ALA A 112 -7.59 8.69 -16.33
C ALA A 112 -8.26 9.88 -17.04
N PHE A 113 -9.29 9.63 -17.85
CA PHE A 113 -10.04 10.66 -18.58
C PHE A 113 -10.72 11.67 -17.64
N ASN A 114 -11.41 11.18 -16.59
CA ASN A 114 -12.04 12.07 -15.60
C ASN A 114 -11.00 12.93 -14.84
N LYS A 115 -9.82 12.37 -14.57
CA LYS A 115 -8.73 13.13 -13.93
C LYS A 115 -8.15 14.17 -14.87
N LEU A 116 -8.06 13.86 -16.17
CA LEU A 116 -7.57 14.79 -17.17
C LEU A 116 -8.50 16.00 -17.29
N GLY A 117 -9.81 15.79 -17.43
CA GLY A 117 -10.79 16.89 -17.49
C GLY A 117 -10.70 17.81 -16.27
N LYS A 118 -10.57 17.26 -15.06
CA LYS A 118 -10.38 18.04 -13.83
C LYS A 118 -9.08 18.86 -13.81
N ILE A 119 -8.00 18.37 -14.42
CA ILE A 119 -6.73 19.11 -14.50
C ILE A 119 -6.86 20.26 -15.50
N GLU A 120 -7.53 20.02 -16.62
CA GLU A 120 -7.75 21.03 -17.66
C GLU A 120 -8.70 22.14 -17.18
N GLU A 121 -9.73 21.80 -16.40
CA GLU A 121 -10.60 22.77 -15.71
C GLU A 121 -9.88 23.68 -14.70
N ILE A 122 -8.76 23.23 -14.12
CA ILE A 122 -7.97 24.03 -13.16
C ILE A 122 -7.05 25.04 -13.87
N ILE A 123 -6.77 24.81 -15.16
CA ILE A 123 -5.81 25.61 -15.94
C ILE A 123 -6.52 26.70 -16.78
N ILE A 124 -7.84 26.62 -16.92
CA ILE A 124 -8.71 27.62 -17.58
C ILE A 124 -9.28 28.57 -16.52
#